data_AF-A0A0F5PJ84-F1
#
_entry.id   AF-A0A0F5PJ84-F1
#
_cell.length_a   1.000
_cell.length_b   1.000
_cell.length_c   1.000
_cell.angle_alpha   90.00
_cell.angle_beta   90.00
_cell.angle_gamma   90.00
#
_symmetry.space_group_name_H-M   'P 1'
#
loop_
_entity.id
_entity.type
_entity.pdbx_description
1 polymer ?
#
loop_
_entity_poly.entity_id
_entity_poly.type
_entity_poly.pdbx_seq_one_letter_code
_entity_poly.pdbx_strand_id
1 'polypeptide(L)' 'MKKVINLDYLKKYMEQNKISESKLAELIGVDYTTVYRVFKGNRNPGAKFITGLIKSGLDIDLKEIFSNN' A
#
# COMPACT_ATOMS: atom_id res chain seq x y z
N MET A 1 4.18 -5.44 -16.86
CA MET A 1 5.10 -5.10 -15.77
C MET A 1 4.55 -5.71 -14.49
N LYS A 2 5.35 -6.48 -13.74
CA LYS A 2 4.88 -7.27 -12.59
C LYS A 2 4.39 -6.35 -11.47
N LYS A 3 3.15 -6.53 -10.99
CA LYS A 3 2.64 -5.78 -9.83
C LYS A 3 3.35 -6.34 -8.59
N VAL A 4 4.13 -5.49 -7.92
CA VAL A 4 4.86 -5.88 -6.70
C VAL A 4 3.94 -5.88 -5.48
N ILE A 5 2.85 -5.11 -5.52
CA ILE A 5 1.88 -5.00 -4.43
C ILE A 5 0.50 -5.46 -4.90
N ASN A 6 -0.14 -6.31 -4.11
CA ASN A 6 -1.55 -6.64 -4.21
C ASN A 6 -2.42 -5.50 -3.63
N LEU A 7 -2.83 -4.56 -4.49
CA LEU A 7 -3.61 -3.39 -4.07
C LEU A 7 -5.03 -3.74 -3.60
N ASP A 8 -5.60 -4.85 -4.07
CA ASP A 8 -6.95 -5.27 -3.67
C ASP A 8 -6.93 -5.82 -2.24
N TYR A 9 -5.93 -6.62 -1.90
CA TYR A 9 -5.66 -7.02 -0.52
C TYR A 9 -5.46 -5.80 0.38
N LEU A 10 -4.62 -4.84 -0.05
CA LEU A 10 -4.33 -3.65 0.75
C LEU A 10 -5.61 -2.81 1.00
N LYS A 11 -6.47 -2.63 -0.01
CA LYS A 11 -7.75 -1.94 0.15
C LYS A 11 -8.65 -2.65 1.16
N LYS A 12 -8.80 -3.97 1.05
CA LYS A 12 -9.62 -4.75 1.97
C LYS A 12 -9.12 -4.62 3.41
N TYR A 13 -7.80 -4.71 3.61
CA TYR A 13 -7.17 -4.48 4.91
C TYR A 13 -7.46 -3.07 5.44
N MET A 14 -7.33 -2.05 4.60
CA MET A 14 -7.62 -0.66 4.97
C MET A 14 -9.08 -0.47 5.38
N GLU A 15 -10.03 -1.02 4.63
CA GLU A 15 -11.46 -0.95 4.95
C GLU A 15 -11.79 -1.61 6.29
N GLN A 16 -11.28 -2.82 6.53
CA GLN A 16 -11.47 -3.56 7.78
C GLN A 16 -10.92 -2.81 9.00
N ASN A 17 -9.80 -2.09 8.82
CA ASN A 17 -9.13 -1.34 9.89
C ASN A 17 -9.49 0.15 9.92
N LYS A 18 -10.46 0.60 9.10
CA LYS A 18 -10.87 2.01 8.99
C LYS A 18 -9.71 2.97 8.68
N ILE A 19 -8.76 2.52 7.87
CA ILE A 19 -7.59 3.30 7.44
C ILE A 19 -7.94 4.02 6.13
N SER A 20 -7.94 5.35 6.15
CA SER A 20 -8.07 6.15 4.93
C SER A 20 -6.78 6.16 4.11
N GLU A 21 -6.84 6.56 2.83
CA GLU A 21 -5.63 6.76 2.00
C GLU A 21 -4.68 7.82 2.60
N SER A 22 -5.22 8.88 3.22
CA SER A 22 -4.42 9.88 3.94
C SER A 22 -3.71 9.27 5.15
N LYS A 23 -4.41 8.43 5.91
CA LYS A 23 -3.82 7.76 7.07
C LYS A 23 -2.75 6.75 6.64
N LEU A 24 -2.99 6.01 5.56
CA LEU A 24 -1.97 5.13 4.99
C LEU A 24 -0.72 5.93 4.59
N ALA A 25 -0.89 7.10 3.96
CA ALA A 25 0.21 7.96 3.55
C ALA A 25 1.09 8.38 4.74
N GLU A 26 0.46 8.80 5.84
CA GLU A 26 1.14 9.08 7.11
C GLU A 26 1.89 7.85 7.65
N LEU A 27 1.24 6.69 7.69
CA LEU A 27 1.78 5.46 8.25
C LEU A 27 3.00 4.93 7.48
N ILE A 28 3.00 5.07 6.15
CA ILE A 28 4.09 4.57 5.29
C ILE A 28 5.11 5.66 4.92
N GLY A 29 4.92 6.90 5.40
CA GLY A 29 5.87 8.00 5.21
C GLY A 29 5.98 8.50 3.78
N VAL A 30 4.85 8.65 3.07
CA VAL A 30 4.81 9.23 1.71
C VAL A 30 3.72 10.29 1.60
N ASP A 31 3.76 11.12 0.56
CA ASP A 31 2.70 12.09 0.31
C ASP A 31 1.38 11.40 -0.06
N TYR A 32 0.25 11.99 0.37
CA TYR A 32 -1.09 11.53 -0.02
C TYR A 32 -1.24 11.33 -1.53
N THR A 33 -0.69 12.25 -2.34
CA THR A 33 -0.74 12.16 -3.81
C THR A 33 -0.04 10.91 -4.35
N THR A 34 0.96 10.38 -3.65
CA THR A 34 1.61 9.12 -4.01
C THR A 34 0.64 7.95 -3.79
N VAL A 35 -0.01 7.88 -2.63
CA VAL A 35 -1.01 6.84 -2.32
C VAL A 35 -2.18 6.90 -3.31
N TYR A 36 -2.74 8.09 -3.52
CA TYR A 36 -3.84 8.31 -4.46
C TYR A 36 -3.50 7.85 -5.88
N ARG A 37 -2.34 8.24 -6.42
CA ARG A 37 -1.91 7.86 -7.77
C ARG A 37 -1.65 6.35 -7.88
N VAL A 38 -1.19 5.71 -6.81
CA VAL A 38 -1.03 4.24 -6.76
C VAL A 38 -2.38 3.55 -6.83
N PHE A 39 -3.36 3.93 -6.00
CA PHE A 39 -4.69 3.30 -6.01
C PHE A 39 -5.50 3.59 -7.27
N LYS A 40 -5.27 4.74 -7.92
CA LYS A 40 -5.85 5.06 -9.23
C LYS A 40 -5.16 4.34 -10.40
N GLY A 41 -4.03 3.66 -10.18
CA GLY A 41 -3.28 2.98 -11.24
C GLY A 41 -2.42 3.93 -12.11
N ASN A 42 -2.35 5.21 -11.76
CA ASN A 42 -1.56 6.21 -12.47
C ASN A 42 -0.05 6.10 -12.16
N ARG A 43 0.32 5.37 -11.11
CA ARG A 43 1.70 5.16 -10.67
C ARG A 43 1.87 3.79 -10.05
N ASN A 44 3.00 3.13 -10.33
CA ASN A 44 3.36 1.91 -9.60
C ASN A 44 3.95 2.25 -8.21
N PRO A 45 3.67 1.44 -7.18
CA PRO A 45 4.27 1.63 -5.87
C PRO A 45 5.79 1.50 -5.98
N GLY A 46 6.50 2.59 -5.66
CA GLY A 46 7.96 2.63 -5.71
C GLY A 46 8.61 2.15 -4.41
N ALA A 47 9.94 2.13 -4.38
CA ALA A 47 10.72 1.65 -3.24
C ALA A 47 10.28 2.27 -1.90
N LYS A 48 10.08 3.60 -1.83
CA LYS A 48 9.62 4.28 -0.61
C LYS A 48 8.27 3.76 -0.10
N PHE A 49 7.31 3.55 -1.00
CA PHE A 49 5.98 3.03 -0.67
C PHE A 49 6.08 1.60 -0.11
N ILE A 50 6.86 0.75 -0.77
CA ILE A 50 7.09 -0.64 -0.37
C ILE A 50 7.80 -0.70 0.99
N THR A 51 8.90 0.03 1.15
CA THR A 51 9.65 0.07 2.42
C THR A 51 8.81 0.66 3.55
N GLY A 52 7.95 1.63 3.23
CA GLY A 52 7.02 2.24 4.18
C GLY A 52 5.97 1.24 4.66
N LEU A 53 5.39 0.44 3.75
CA LEU A 53 4.47 -0.64 4.11
C LEU A 53 5.12 -1.71 5.01
N ILE A 54 6.36 -2.09 4.72
CA ILE A 54 7.09 -3.08 5.53
C ILE A 54 7.38 -2.53 6.94
N LYS A 55 7.60 -1.20 7.07
CA LYS A 55 8.02 -0.55 8.32
C LYS A 55 6.87 0.08 9.12
N SER A 56 5.66 0.15 8.56
CA SER A 56 4.54 0.89 9.16
C SER A 56 3.96 0.23 10.42
N GLY A 57 4.37 -1.01 10.74
CA GLY A 57 3.80 -1.78 11.84
C GLY A 57 2.37 -2.23 11.61
N LEU A 58 1.87 -2.11 10.37
CA LEU A 58 0.59 -2.67 9.97
C LEU A 58 0.68 -4.20 10.00
N ASP A 59 -0.32 -4.84 10.61
CA ASP A 59 -0.45 -6.30 10.65
C ASP A 59 -0.94 -6.86 9.31
N ILE A 60 -0.11 -6.69 8.28
CA ILE A 60 -0.36 -7.12 6.90
C ILE A 60 0.37 -8.44 6.65
N ASP A 61 -0.32 -9.41 6.04
CA ASP A 61 0.32 -10.64 5.58
C ASP A 61 1.24 -10.34 4.38
N LEU A 62 2.54 -10.51 4.60
CA LEU A 62 3.58 -10.30 3.59
C LEU A 62 3.41 -11.20 2.36
N LYS A 63 2.85 -12.41 2.53
CA LYS A 63 2.61 -13.33 1.42
C LYS A 63 1.46 -12.86 0.55
N GLU A 64 0.41 -12.29 1.14
CA GLU A 64 -0.75 -11.77 0.42
C GLU A 64 -0.47 -10.44 -0.27
N ILE A 65 0.33 -9.57 0.36
CA ILE A 65 0.66 -8.24 -0.18
C ILE A 65 1.71 -8.32 -1.30
N PHE A 66 2.67 -9.25 -1.26
CA PHE A 66 3.79 -9.36 -2.22
C PHE A 66 3.70 -10.60 -3.15
N SER A 67 2.53 -11.24 -3.29
CA SER A 67 2.41 -12.49 -4.05
C SER A 67 2.74 -12.30 -5.53
N ASN A 68 3.53 -13.23 -6.08
CA ASN A 68 3.80 -13.35 -7.51
C ASN A 68 2.59 -13.97 -8.22
N ASN A 69 1.57 -13.18 -8.56
CA ASN A 69 0.66 -13.55 -9.66
C ASN A 69 1.20 -12.98 -10.99
#